data_AF-A0A954QFF1-F1
#
_entry.id   AF-A0A954QFF1-F1
#
_cell.length_a   1.000
_cell.length_b   1.000
_cell.length_c   1.000
_cell.angle_alpha   90.00
_cell.angle_beta   90.00
_cell.angle_gamma   90.00
#
_symmetry.space_group_name_H-M   'P 1'
#
loop_
_entity.id
_entity.type
_entity.pdbx_description
1 polymer ?
#
loop_
_entity_poly.entity_id
_entity_poly.type
_entity_poly.pdbx_seq_one_letter_code
_entity_poly.pdbx_strand_id
1 'polypeptide(L)'
;MFGVFSMWMFGIMTYLLPRIYGRPWYSNKLLEWHFWLSAVGVFVMFLDLGLAGVFQGYYWSAMEPWDAMLRGSMPFWITRVFAGLAMFGGFICFCYNIFMTFSGAPAQATRSAAATA
;
A
#
# COMPACT_ATOMS: atom_id res chain seq x y z
N MET A 1 -9.33 -7.86 -3.97
CA MET A 1 -9.30 -7.67 -2.51
C MET A 1 -8.36 -6.54 -2.13
N PHE A 2 -7.03 -6.70 -2.24
CA PHE A 2 -6.07 -5.67 -1.78
C PHE A 2 -6.11 -4.34 -2.54
N GLY A 3 -6.39 -4.33 -3.85
CA GLY A 3 -6.45 -3.08 -4.60
C GLY A 3 -7.57 -2.14 -4.16
N VAL A 4 -8.82 -2.62 -4.19
CA VAL A 4 -9.98 -1.77 -3.91
C VAL A 4 -10.23 -1.62 -2.40
N PHE A 5 -10.31 -2.71 -1.65
CA PHE A 5 -10.71 -2.67 -0.25
C PHE A 5 -9.67 -1.96 0.63
N SER A 6 -8.39 -2.30 0.48
CA SER A 6 -7.32 -1.70 1.30
C SER A 6 -7.16 -0.21 0.99
N MET A 7 -7.18 0.20 -0.28
CA MET A 7 -7.10 1.61 -0.64
C MET A 7 -8.27 2.43 -0.09
N TRP A 8 -9.48 1.86 -0.11
CA TRP A 8 -10.65 2.53 0.44
C TRP A 8 -10.55 2.69 1.96
N MET A 9 -10.11 1.63 2.66
CA MET A 9 -9.85 1.69 4.10
C MET A 9 -8.77 2.71 4.46
N PHE A 10 -7.67 2.79 3.71
CA PHE A 10 -6.64 3.80 3.92
C PHE A 10 -7.17 5.23 3.64
N GLY A 11 -7.98 5.42 2.60
CA GLY A 11 -8.65 6.70 2.32
C GLY A 11 -9.58 7.13 3.47
N ILE A 12 -10.37 6.21 4.00
CA ILE A 12 -11.25 6.49 5.15
C ILE A 12 -10.43 6.83 6.39
N MET A 13 -9.37 6.06 6.69
CA MET A 13 -8.52 6.31 7.86
C MET A 13 -7.76 7.64 7.76
N THR A 14 -7.24 8.00 6.59
CA THR A 14 -6.52 9.27 6.40
C THR A 14 -7.42 10.49 6.65
N TYR A 15 -8.72 10.38 6.36
CA TYR A 15 -9.72 11.39 6.67
C TYR A 15 -10.23 11.34 8.12
N LEU A 16 -10.44 10.13 8.66
CA LEU A 16 -11.07 9.94 9.96
C LEU A 16 -10.11 10.20 11.14
N LEU A 17 -8.87 9.71 11.06
CA LEU A 17 -7.88 9.81 12.13
C LEU A 17 -7.60 11.26 12.59
N PRO A 18 -7.33 12.24 11.73
CA PRO A 18 -7.08 13.62 12.19
C PRO A 18 -8.32 14.26 12.84
N ARG A 19 -9.52 13.83 12.43
CA ARG A 19 -10.79 14.35 12.97
C ARG A 19 -11.14 13.77 14.34
N ILE A 20 -10.83 12.48 14.56
CA ILE A 20 -10.99 11.85 15.88
C ILE A 20 -9.97 12.42 16.87
N TYR A 21 -8.71 12.61 16.43
CA TYR A 21 -7.64 13.07 17.32
C TYR A 21 -7.52 14.59 17.43
N GLY A 22 -8.26 15.35 16.62
CA GLY A 22 -8.25 16.82 16.64
C GLY A 22 -6.87 17.42 16.33
N ARG A 23 -6.00 16.68 15.61
CA ARG A 23 -4.61 17.05 15.32
C ARG A 23 -4.32 16.94 13.83
N PRO A 24 -3.50 17.86 13.27
CA PRO A 24 -3.01 17.71 11.91
C PRO A 24 -2.03 16.53 11.80
N TRP A 25 -1.93 15.94 10.61
CA TRP A 25 -0.96 14.88 10.31
C TRP A 25 0.49 15.35 10.49
N TYR A 26 1.36 14.46 10.98
CA TYR A 26 2.78 14.78 11.18
C TYR A 26 3.50 15.09 9.86
N SER A 27 3.27 14.30 8.80
CA SER A 27 3.88 14.53 7.48
C SER A 27 2.95 14.08 6.35
N ASN A 28 2.51 15.03 5.52
CA ASN A 28 1.73 14.74 4.32
C ASN A 28 2.57 14.00 3.27
N LYS A 29 3.88 14.25 3.20
CA LYS A 29 4.78 13.55 2.27
C LYS A 29 4.84 12.05 2.55
N LEU A 30 4.79 11.63 3.82
CA LEU A 30 4.80 10.21 4.17
C LEU A 30 3.50 9.51 3.74
N LEU A 31 2.39 10.24 3.75
CA LEU A 31 1.09 9.77 3.25
C LEU A 31 1.13 9.55 1.73
N GLU A 32 1.72 10.49 0.99
CA GLU A 32 1.94 10.36 -0.45
C GLU A 32 2.84 9.17 -0.76
N TRP A 33 3.94 8.98 -0.02
CA TRP A 33 4.82 7.81 -0.19
C TRP A 33 4.11 6.49 0.08
N HIS A 34 3.29 6.40 1.13
CA HIS A 34 2.46 5.22 1.40
C HIS A 34 1.52 4.91 0.22
N PHE A 35 0.86 5.94 -0.31
CA PHE A 35 -0.04 5.80 -1.45
C PHE A 35 0.71 5.27 -2.68
N TRP A 36 1.85 5.85 -3.02
CA TRP A 36 2.64 5.41 -4.17
C TRP A 36 3.20 4.00 -4.01
N LEU A 37 3.75 3.63 -2.84
CA LEU A 37 4.22 2.26 -2.60
C LEU A 37 3.09 1.24 -2.72
N SER A 38 1.93 1.56 -2.13
CA SER A 38 0.76 0.67 -2.18
C SER A 38 0.19 0.56 -3.59
N ALA A 39 0.13 1.67 -4.34
CA ALA A 39 -0.40 1.70 -5.71
C ALA A 39 0.49 0.93 -6.68
N VAL A 40 1.81 1.14 -6.61
CA VAL A 40 2.79 0.40 -7.43
C VAL A 40 2.78 -1.08 -7.07
N GLY A 41 2.76 -1.44 -5.79
CA GLY A 41 2.71 -2.83 -5.35
C GLY A 41 1.48 -3.58 -5.85
N VAL A 42 0.29 -2.96 -5.76
CA VAL A 42 -0.96 -3.53 -6.31
C VAL A 42 -0.87 -3.67 -7.83
N PHE A 43 -0.33 -2.67 -8.52
CA PHE A 43 -0.21 -2.69 -9.98
C PHE A 43 0.71 -3.84 -10.46
N VAL A 44 1.86 -4.01 -9.81
CA VAL A 44 2.78 -5.13 -10.10
C VAL A 44 2.10 -6.46 -9.81
N MET A 45 1.37 -6.59 -8.70
CA MET A 45 0.65 -7.82 -8.37
C MET A 45 -0.45 -8.14 -9.39
N PHE A 46 -1.15 -7.13 -9.90
CA PHE A 46 -2.14 -7.31 -10.97
C PHE A 46 -1.50 -7.84 -12.25
N LEU A 47 -0.37 -7.26 -12.67
CA LEU A 47 0.37 -7.73 -13.84
C LEU A 47 0.92 -9.15 -13.64
N ASP A 48 1.47 -9.47 -12.47
CA ASP A 48 1.98 -10.81 -12.14
C ASP A 48 0.88 -11.87 -12.25
N LEU A 49 -0.25 -11.63 -11.59
CA LEU A 49 -1.39 -12.56 -11.61
C LEU A 49 -1.99 -12.70 -13.01
N GLY A 50 -2.03 -11.61 -13.79
CA GLY A 50 -2.49 -11.64 -15.17
C GLY A 50 -1.58 -12.50 -16.07
N LEU A 51 -0.27 -12.26 -16.02
CA LEU A 51 0.70 -13.00 -16.82
C LEU A 51 0.80 -14.48 -16.40
N ALA A 52 0.79 -14.74 -15.09
CA ALA A 52 0.79 -16.10 -14.56
C ALA A 52 -0.45 -16.88 -15.02
N GLY A 53 -1.63 -16.24 -15.05
CA GLY A 53 -2.86 -16.84 -15.57
C GLY A 53 -2.77 -17.21 -17.05
N VAL A 54 -2.20 -16.34 -17.87
CA VAL A 54 -1.97 -16.62 -19.31
C VAL A 54 -0.97 -17.77 -19.49
N PHE A 55 0.13 -17.77 -18.74
CA PHE A 55 1.12 -18.84 -18.80
C PHE A 55 0.55 -20.19 -18.41
N GLN A 56 -0.22 -20.23 -17.32
CA GLN A 56 -0.89 -21.44 -16.86
C GLN A 56 -1.92 -21.93 -17.89
N GLY A 57 -2.68 -21.03 -18.53
CA GLY A 57 -3.59 -21.36 -19.62
C GLY A 57 -2.88 -21.95 -20.84
N TYR A 58 -1.73 -21.39 -21.22
CA TYR A 58 -0.91 -21.91 -22.31
C TYR A 58 -0.42 -23.34 -22.02
N TYR A 59 0.14 -23.60 -20.83
CA TYR A 59 0.61 -24.93 -20.45
C TYR A 59 -0.51 -25.98 -20.43
N TRP A 60 -1.71 -25.60 -19.95
CA TRP A 60 -2.87 -26.49 -20.02
C TRP A 60 -3.35 -26.77 -21.44
N SER A 61 -3.27 -25.79 -22.34
CA SER A 61 -3.59 -26.01 -23.75
C SER A 61 -2.62 -26.98 -24.45
N ALA A 62 -1.36 -27.02 -23.99
CA ALA A 62 -0.33 -27.88 -24.54
C ALA A 62 -0.34 -29.32 -23.98
N MET A 63 -1.18 -29.62 -22.96
CA MET A 63 -1.18 -30.90 -22.22
C MET A 63 0.21 -31.34 -21.72
N GLU A 64 1.07 -30.36 -21.41
CA GLU A 64 2.42 -30.61 -20.91
C GLU A 64 2.39 -31.18 -19.48
N PRO A 65 3.41 -31.96 -19.08
CA PRO A 65 3.54 -32.50 -17.73
C PRO A 65 3.52 -31.39 -16.66
N TRP A 66 2.85 -31.68 -15.53
CA TRP A 66 2.67 -30.73 -14.43
C TRP A 66 3.98 -30.16 -13.88
N ASP A 67 5.06 -30.94 -13.92
CA ASP A 67 6.38 -30.52 -13.44
C ASP A 67 7.02 -29.44 -14.32
N ALA A 68 6.74 -29.43 -15.63
CA ALA A 68 7.20 -28.36 -16.54
C ALA A 68 6.49 -27.03 -16.23
N MET A 69 5.18 -27.09 -15.96
CA MET A 69 4.38 -25.93 -15.56
C MET A 69 4.83 -25.34 -14.22
N LEU A 70 5.20 -26.20 -13.25
CA LEU A 70 5.72 -25.76 -11.96
C LEU A 70 7.03 -24.98 -12.11
N ARG A 71 7.98 -25.52 -12.89
CA ARG A 71 9.26 -24.86 -13.14
C ARG A 71 9.09 -23.52 -13.87
N GLY A 72 8.16 -23.45 -14.83
CA GLY A 72 7.81 -22.21 -15.53
C GLY A 72 7.15 -21.16 -14.65
N SER A 73 6.51 -21.55 -13.55
CA SER A 73 5.78 -20.64 -12.65
C SER A 73 6.63 -19.99 -11.56
N MET A 74 7.82 -20.53 -11.27
CA MET A 74 8.75 -20.02 -10.25
C MET A 74 9.07 -18.52 -10.31
N PRO A 75 9.36 -17.90 -11.48
CA PRO A 75 9.69 -16.47 -11.53
C PRO A 75 8.51 -15.55 -11.12
N PHE A 76 7.26 -15.99 -11.34
CA PHE A 76 6.08 -15.24 -10.91
C PHE A 76 5.98 -15.21 -9.38
N TRP A 77 6.32 -16.31 -8.69
CA TRP A 77 6.28 -16.34 -7.23
C TRP A 77 7.29 -15.39 -6.59
N ILE A 78 8.48 -15.26 -7.17
CA ILE A 78 9.50 -14.30 -6.71
C ILE A 78 8.97 -12.87 -6.89
N THR A 79 8.45 -12.56 -8.09
CA THR A 79 7.87 -11.24 -8.40
C THR A 79 6.74 -10.88 -7.44
N ARG A 80 5.90 -11.85 -7.09
CA ARG A 80 4.81 -11.69 -6.13
C ARG A 80 5.30 -11.36 -4.73
N VAL A 81 6.40 -11.97 -4.27
CA VAL A 81 7.01 -11.64 -2.97
C VAL A 81 7.50 -10.20 -2.96
N PHE A 82 8.17 -9.74 -4.02
CA PHE A 82 8.61 -8.35 -4.12
C PHE A 82 7.44 -7.36 -4.13
N ALA A 83 6.36 -7.68 -4.86
CA ALA A 83 5.14 -6.87 -4.87
C ALA A 83 4.52 -6.80 -3.46
N GLY A 84 4.42 -7.93 -2.77
CA GLY A 84 3.93 -8.00 -1.39
C GLY A 84 4.79 -7.21 -0.41
N LEU A 85 6.12 -7.27 -0.54
CA LEU A 85 7.06 -6.49 0.28
C LEU A 85 6.91 -4.98 0.06
N ALA A 86 6.67 -4.54 -1.19
CA ALA A 86 6.39 -3.12 -1.47
C ALA A 86 5.08 -2.67 -0.79
N MET A 87 4.03 -3.47 -0.87
CA MET A 87 2.76 -3.16 -0.19
C MET A 87 2.91 -3.14 1.33
N PHE A 88 3.68 -4.08 1.90
CA PHE A 88 3.98 -4.13 3.33
C PHE A 88 4.83 -2.93 3.78
N GLY A 89 5.81 -2.52 2.97
CA GLY A 89 6.59 -1.30 3.20
C GLY A 89 5.69 -0.06 3.26
N GLY A 90 4.71 0.04 2.35
CA GLY A 90 3.69 1.07 2.39
C GLY A 90 2.93 1.07 3.72
N PHE A 91 2.47 -0.10 4.18
CA PHE A 91 1.77 -0.23 5.46
C PHE A 91 2.62 0.22 6.66
N ILE A 92 3.91 -0.14 6.69
CA ILE A 92 4.84 0.32 7.73
C ILE A 92 4.96 1.84 7.74
N CYS A 93 5.11 2.48 6.57
CA CYS A 93 5.16 3.95 6.49
C CYS A 93 3.91 4.61 7.08
N PHE A 94 2.74 4.02 6.83
CA PHE A 94 1.47 4.49 7.35
C PHE A 94 1.35 4.32 8.87
N CYS A 95 1.71 3.14 9.40
CA CYS A 95 1.79 2.90 10.85
C CYS A 95 2.77 3.83 11.55
N TYR A 96 3.92 4.12 10.93
CA TYR A 96 4.89 5.07 11.46
C TYR A 96 4.33 6.49 11.52
N ASN A 97 3.63 6.95 10.47
CA ASN A 97 3.00 8.27 10.46
C ASN A 97 1.95 8.41 11.58
N ILE A 98 1.14 7.35 11.77
CA ILE A 98 0.19 7.27 12.87
C ILE A 98 0.89 7.34 14.23
N PHE A 99 1.89 6.49 14.46
CA PHE A 99 2.63 6.45 15.71
C PHE A 99 3.27 7.81 16.03
N MET A 100 3.87 8.46 15.05
CA MET A 100 4.48 9.78 15.24
C MET A 100 3.43 10.88 15.47
N THR A 101 2.24 10.75 14.91
CA THR A 101 1.09 11.64 15.21
C THR A 101 0.60 11.46 16.65
N PHE A 102 0.68 10.24 17.21
CA PHE A 102 0.36 9.94 18.61
C PHE A 102 1.44 10.38 19.60
N SER A 103 2.72 10.13 19.28
CA SER A 103 3.87 10.42 20.15
C SER A 103 4.36 11.86 20.03
N GLY A 104 3.99 12.57 18.96
CA GLY A 104 4.23 14.00 18.79
C GLY A 104 3.46 14.78 19.85
N ALA A 105 4.21 15.42 20.75
CA ALA A 105 3.74 16.50 21.62
C ALA A 105 2.89 17.53 20.83
N PRO A 106 1.90 18.19 21.46
CA PRO A 106 0.89 18.98 20.77
C PRO A 106 1.49 20.01 19.82
N ALA A 107 1.19 19.90 18.53
CA ALA A 107 1.57 20.90 17.54
C ALA A 107 0.78 22.19 17.80
N GLN A 108 1.43 23.10 18.54
CA GLN A 108 1.28 24.56 18.51
C GLN A 108 -0.14 25.13 18.55
N ALA A 109 -0.55 25.44 19.78
CA ALA A 109 -1.37 26.60 20.07
C ALA A 109 -0.63 27.89 19.69
N THR A 110 -0.46 28.20 18.40
CA THR A 110 -0.03 29.54 17.96
C THR A 110 -0.47 29.82 16.52
N ARG A 111 -1.78 30.05 16.32
CA ARG A 111 -2.24 30.99 15.29
C ARG A 111 -3.12 32.04 15.94
N SER A 112 -2.42 33.07 16.42
CA SER A 112 -2.83 34.47 16.39
C SER A 112 -4.23 34.80 16.92
N ALA A 113 -4.30 34.98 18.24
CA ALA A 113 -5.20 35.95 18.86
C ALA A 113 -4.71 37.42 18.64
N ALA A 114 -4.03 37.71 17.53
CA ALA A 114 -3.34 38.98 17.27
C ALA A 114 -3.66 39.55 15.88
N ALA A 115 -4.93 39.52 15.47
CA ALA A 115 -5.44 40.33 14.35
C ALA A 115 -6.69 41.14 14.74
N THR A 116 -6.87 41.40 16.03
CA THR A 116 -7.76 42.43 16.58
C THR A 116 -6.89 43.46 17.29
N ALA A 117 -6.35 44.41 16.53
CA ALA A 117 -5.88 45.71 16.98
C ALA A 117 -5.95 46.68 15.79
#